data_AF-B7P104-F1
#
_entry.id   AF-B7P104-F1
#
_cell.length_a   1.000
_cell.length_b   1.000
_cell.length_c   1.000
_cell.angle_alpha   90.00
_cell.angle_beta   90.00
_cell.angle_gamma   90.00
#
_symmetry.space_group_name_H-M   'P 1'
#
loop_
_entity.id
_entity.type
_entity.pdbx_description
1 polymer ?
#
loop_
_entity_poly.entity_id
_entity_poly.type
_entity_poly.pdbx_seq_one_letter_code
_entity_poly.pdbx_strand_id
1 'polypeptide(L)'
;LADAFLDYLWKKVQNPSTATVIRQASAFYIGSFLARAKFVPLSTVRDCLSLVCRWAHAYLSSLEEGSALLHPDVARHGTFYAVCQTALYVFAFHHRSLAHGDKGEERLPFLRDLNLEALVMCPLNPLKVCLPAVVQRFASVARHYQLVYCYSVIERNQRSALPVEAGTMLYGASRGDDVALDAFFPFDPYLLKR
;
A
#
# COMPACT_ATOMS: atom_id res chain seq x y z
N LEU A 1 4.04 10.97 22.42
CA LEU A 1 4.39 11.81 21.25
C LEU A 1 4.23 11.06 19.93
N ALA A 2 4.80 9.84 19.80
CA ALA A 2 4.65 9.01 18.60
C ALA A 2 3.18 8.73 18.22
N ASP A 3 2.37 8.29 19.19
CA ASP A 3 0.95 8.00 18.93
C ASP A 3 0.16 9.25 18.55
N ALA A 4 0.45 10.40 19.16
CA ALA A 4 -0.18 11.68 18.81
C ALA A 4 0.18 12.12 17.38
N PHE A 5 1.41 11.88 16.94
CA PHE A 5 1.83 12.15 15.56
C PHE A 5 1.12 11.23 14.56
N LEU A 6 1.04 9.93 14.86
CA LEU A 6 0.32 8.95 14.05
C LEU A 6 -1.18 9.28 13.96
N ASP A 7 -1.81 9.62 15.08
CA ASP A 7 -3.22 10.04 15.14
C ASP A 7 -3.48 11.32 14.34
N TYR A 8 -2.60 12.31 14.46
CA TYR A 8 -2.67 13.54 13.66
C TYR A 8 -2.66 13.26 12.15
N LEU A 9 -1.70 12.46 11.68
CA LEU A 9 -1.59 12.09 10.27
C LEU A 9 -2.80 11.25 9.82
N TRP A 10 -3.24 10.32 10.66
CA TRP A 10 -4.36 9.44 10.33
C TRP A 10 -5.66 10.22 10.16
N LYS A 11 -5.92 11.22 11.02
CA LYS A 11 -7.05 12.14 10.87
C LYS A 11 -7.03 12.88 9.52
N LYS A 12 -5.84 13.23 9.01
CA LYS A 12 -5.71 13.82 7.67
C LYS A 12 -6.06 12.81 6.58
N VAL A 13 -5.55 11.58 6.67
CA VAL A 13 -5.85 10.50 5.69
C VAL A 13 -7.36 10.24 5.57
N GLN A 14 -8.08 10.22 6.70
CA GLN A 14 -9.51 9.89 6.70
C GLN A 14 -10.41 11.06 6.26
N ASN A 15 -9.99 12.31 6.47
CA ASN A 15 -10.85 13.47 6.23
C ASN A 15 -11.00 13.78 4.73
N PRO A 16 -12.20 13.63 4.13
CA PRO A 16 -12.44 13.89 2.71
C PRO A 16 -12.26 15.37 2.32
N SER A 17 -12.35 16.29 3.28
CA SER A 17 -12.13 17.73 3.07
C SER A 17 -10.65 18.08 2.94
N THR A 18 -9.75 17.15 3.28
CA THR A 18 -8.31 17.34 3.11
C THR A 18 -7.93 17.02 1.66
N ALA A 19 -7.13 17.89 1.02
CA ALA A 19 -6.68 17.68 -0.35
C ALA A 19 -6.00 16.32 -0.53
N THR A 20 -6.28 15.63 -1.63
CA THR A 20 -5.79 14.26 -1.92
C THR A 20 -4.28 14.12 -1.75
N VAL A 21 -3.51 15.09 -2.22
CA VAL A 21 -2.04 15.12 -2.10
C VAL A 21 -1.60 15.09 -0.63
N ILE A 22 -2.26 15.86 0.23
CA ILE A 22 -1.96 15.88 1.68
C ILE A 22 -2.33 14.54 2.32
N ARG A 23 -3.47 13.95 1.91
CA ARG A 23 -3.89 12.63 2.41
C ARG A 23 -2.90 11.54 2.02
N GLN A 24 -2.43 11.54 0.77
CA GLN A 24 -1.41 10.60 0.27
C GLN A 24 -0.09 10.79 1.01
N ALA A 25 0.41 12.02 1.10
CA ALA A 25 1.62 12.33 1.85
C ALA A 25 1.51 11.88 3.31
N SER A 26 0.39 12.15 3.98
CA SER A 26 0.15 11.71 5.36
C SER A 26 0.24 10.19 5.51
N ALA A 27 -0.33 9.43 4.56
CA ALA A 27 -0.22 7.97 4.55
C ALA A 27 1.24 7.52 4.42
N PHE A 28 2.01 8.13 3.52
CA PHE A 28 3.42 7.77 3.36
C PHE A 28 4.29 8.14 4.57
N TYR A 29 4.02 9.28 5.22
CA TYR A 29 4.65 9.62 6.50
C TYR A 29 4.36 8.57 7.56
N ILE A 30 3.11 8.09 7.67
CA ILE A 30 2.76 6.98 8.57
C ILE A 30 3.56 5.73 8.22
N GLY A 31 3.56 5.31 6.95
CA GLY A 31 4.25 4.09 6.54
C GLY A 31 5.76 4.12 6.79
N SER A 32 6.39 5.23 6.42
CA SER A 32 7.82 5.44 6.63
C SER A 32 8.17 5.52 8.12
N PHE A 33 7.35 6.20 8.92
CA PHE A 33 7.56 6.31 10.36
C PHE A 33 7.44 4.95 11.05
N LEU A 34 6.38 4.20 10.76
CA LEU A 34 6.15 2.87 11.33
C LEU A 34 7.24 1.87 10.94
N ALA A 35 7.76 1.94 9.72
CA ALA A 35 8.87 1.07 9.30
C ALA A 35 10.18 1.43 10.00
N ARG A 36 10.52 2.71 10.11
CA ARG A 36 11.89 3.14 10.46
C ARG A 36 12.10 3.49 11.93
N ALA A 37 11.05 3.87 12.64
CA ALA A 37 11.15 4.32 14.03
C ALA A 37 11.35 3.15 14.99
N LYS A 38 12.61 2.88 15.37
CA LYS A 38 12.98 1.79 16.30
C LYS A 38 12.39 1.90 17.70
N PHE A 39 11.98 3.10 18.11
CA PHE A 39 11.37 3.34 19.42
C PHE A 39 9.86 3.08 19.45
N VAL A 40 9.23 2.83 18.30
CA VAL A 40 7.80 2.54 18.22
C VAL A 40 7.58 1.07 18.59
N PRO A 41 6.71 0.77 19.58
CA PRO A 41 6.40 -0.60 19.95
C PRO A 41 5.72 -1.37 18.81
N LEU A 42 5.99 -2.68 18.73
CA LEU A 42 5.34 -3.55 17.74
C LEU A 42 3.81 -3.62 17.92
N SER A 43 3.28 -3.40 19.13
CA SER A 43 1.84 -3.24 19.34
C SER A 43 1.28 -2.09 18.51
N THR A 44 1.89 -0.90 18.60
CA THR A 44 1.50 0.27 17.82
C THR A 44 1.58 0.00 16.31
N VAL A 45 2.64 -0.67 15.85
CA VAL A 45 2.77 -1.06 14.43
C VAL A 45 1.60 -1.95 14.00
N ARG A 46 1.24 -2.96 14.80
CA ARG A 46 0.10 -3.84 14.52
C ARG A 46 -1.22 -3.10 14.51
N ASP A 47 -1.47 -2.25 15.51
CA ASP A 47 -2.71 -1.49 15.63
C ASP A 47 -2.88 -0.52 14.46
N CYS A 48 -1.81 0.19 14.08
CA CYS A 48 -1.81 1.04 12.90
C CYS A 48 -1.98 0.24 11.60
N LEU A 49 -1.34 -0.92 11.46
CA LEU A 49 -1.48 -1.78 10.29
C LEU A 49 -2.94 -2.27 10.14
N SER A 50 -3.55 -2.72 11.23
CA SER A 50 -4.98 -3.07 11.26
C SER A 50 -5.88 -1.89 10.93
N LEU A 51 -5.52 -0.68 11.39
CA LEU A 51 -6.28 0.54 11.11
C LEU A 51 -6.25 0.90 9.63
N VAL A 52 -5.07 0.89 8.99
CA VAL A 52 -4.93 1.18 7.56
C VAL A 52 -5.63 0.14 6.69
N CYS A 53 -5.50 -1.15 7.02
CA CYS A 53 -6.17 -2.23 6.29
C CYS A 53 -7.70 -2.14 6.42
N ARG A 54 -8.22 -1.93 7.63
CA ARG A 54 -9.67 -1.76 7.86
C ARG A 54 -10.24 -0.60 7.05
N TRP A 55 -9.54 0.53 7.00
CA TRP A 55 -9.98 1.66 6.20
C TRP A 55 -9.96 1.34 4.70
N ALA A 56 -8.93 0.64 4.20
CA ALA A 56 -8.85 0.24 2.80
C ALA A 56 -9.97 -0.74 2.41
N HIS A 57 -10.28 -1.70 3.29
CA HIS A 57 -11.42 -2.60 3.12
C HIS A 57 -12.75 -1.85 3.11
N ALA A 58 -12.97 -0.95 4.07
CA ALA A 58 -14.18 -0.13 4.13
C ALA A 58 -14.33 0.76 2.88
N TYR A 59 -13.23 1.28 2.34
CA TYR A 59 -13.23 2.02 1.09
C TYR A 59 -13.69 1.12 -0.08
N LEU A 60 -13.15 -0.09 -0.21
CA LEU A 60 -13.59 -1.04 -1.23
C LEU A 60 -15.06 -1.42 -1.09
N SER A 61 -15.53 -1.70 0.13
CA SER A 61 -16.94 -2.02 0.40
C SER A 61 -17.89 -0.86 0.14
N SER A 62 -17.40 0.39 0.14
CA SER A 62 -18.21 1.56 -0.21
C SER A 62 -18.42 1.74 -1.72
N LEU A 63 -17.67 1.00 -2.54
CA LEU A 63 -17.82 1.01 -3.99
C LEU A 63 -18.90 -0.01 -4.37
N GLU A 64 -19.94 0.44 -5.06
CA GLU A 64 -21.01 -0.44 -5.54
C GLU A 64 -20.49 -1.43 -6.58
N GLU A 65 -20.90 -2.70 -6.48
CA GLU A 65 -20.57 -3.74 -7.45
C GLU A 65 -21.08 -3.37 -8.86
N GLY A 66 -20.20 -3.46 -9.86
CA GLY A 66 -20.53 -3.09 -11.25
C GLY A 66 -20.54 -1.58 -11.54
N SER A 67 -20.24 -0.74 -10.55
CA SER A 67 -20.09 0.70 -10.77
C SER A 67 -18.95 1.01 -11.72
N ALA A 68 -19.13 2.03 -12.56
CA ALA A 68 -18.04 2.63 -13.33
C ALA A 68 -16.91 3.16 -12.44
N LEU A 69 -17.06 3.17 -11.10
CA LEU A 69 -16.00 3.49 -10.14
C LEU A 69 -15.02 2.34 -9.86
N LEU A 70 -15.32 1.10 -10.29
CA LEU A 70 -14.48 -0.09 -10.07
C LEU A 70 -13.43 -0.27 -11.18
N HIS A 71 -12.71 0.80 -11.52
CA HIS A 71 -11.57 0.71 -12.45
C HIS A 71 -10.34 1.39 -11.84
N PRO A 72 -9.12 0.97 -12.22
CA PRO A 72 -7.91 1.63 -11.76
C PRO A 72 -7.83 3.08 -12.27
N ASP A 73 -7.86 4.04 -11.35
CA ASP A 73 -7.78 5.48 -11.61
C ASP A 73 -7.05 6.16 -10.44
N VAL A 74 -5.83 6.64 -10.69
CA VAL A 74 -4.96 7.24 -9.65
C VAL A 74 -5.50 8.60 -9.18
N ALA A 75 -6.11 9.38 -10.07
CA ALA A 75 -6.66 10.68 -9.72
C ALA A 75 -7.83 10.54 -8.73
N ARG A 76 -8.63 9.48 -8.91
CA ARG A 76 -9.81 9.19 -8.08
C ARG A 76 -9.49 8.39 -6.82
N HIS A 77 -8.72 7.32 -6.95
CA HIS A 77 -8.42 6.37 -5.87
C HIS A 77 -7.03 6.62 -5.25
N GLY A 78 -6.42 7.77 -5.51
CA GLY A 78 -5.04 8.08 -5.11
C GLY A 78 -4.75 7.86 -3.62
N THR A 79 -5.67 8.24 -2.72
CA THR A 79 -5.46 7.96 -1.28
C THR A 79 -5.61 6.48 -0.94
N PHE A 80 -6.52 5.76 -1.61
CA PHE A 80 -6.62 4.31 -1.45
C PHE A 80 -5.30 3.63 -1.81
N TYR A 81 -4.70 4.00 -2.95
CA TYR A 81 -3.39 3.47 -3.35
C TYR A 81 -2.28 3.83 -2.36
N ALA A 82 -2.25 5.05 -1.83
CA ALA A 82 -1.27 5.44 -0.82
C ALA A 82 -1.42 4.65 0.49
N VAL A 83 -2.66 4.36 0.91
CA VAL A 83 -2.94 3.53 2.09
C VAL A 83 -2.56 2.07 1.84
N CYS A 84 -2.89 1.50 0.67
CA CYS A 84 -2.43 0.17 0.28
C CYS A 84 -0.91 0.09 0.28
N GLN A 85 -0.23 1.02 -0.39
CA GLN A 85 1.24 1.07 -0.41
C GLN A 85 1.84 1.16 1.00
N THR A 86 1.22 1.94 1.89
CA THR A 86 1.62 2.03 3.30
C THR A 86 1.49 0.68 4.00
N ALA A 87 0.37 -0.02 3.83
CA ALA A 87 0.17 -1.36 4.40
C ALA A 87 1.18 -2.37 3.88
N LEU A 88 1.39 -2.43 2.56
CA LEU A 88 2.36 -3.34 1.92
C LEU A 88 3.79 -3.07 2.39
N TYR A 89 4.17 -1.80 2.48
CA TYR A 89 5.51 -1.38 2.91
C TYR A 89 5.77 -1.74 4.39
N VAL A 90 4.85 -1.37 5.29
CA VAL A 90 4.99 -1.66 6.73
C VAL A 90 4.99 -3.17 6.98
N PHE A 91 4.09 -3.92 6.33
CA PHE A 91 4.08 -5.38 6.41
C PHE A 91 5.40 -5.98 5.93
N ALA A 92 5.89 -5.59 4.74
CA ALA A 92 7.14 -6.13 4.20
C ALA A 92 8.35 -5.79 5.08
N PHE A 93 8.35 -4.63 5.75
CA PHE A 93 9.43 -4.24 6.65
C PHE A 93 9.43 -5.04 7.95
N HIS A 94 8.27 -5.20 8.59
CA HIS A 94 8.14 -5.84 9.91
C HIS A 94 7.76 -7.32 9.88
N HIS A 95 7.72 -7.95 8.70
CA HIS A 95 7.18 -9.29 8.49
C HIS A 95 7.67 -10.34 9.49
N ARG A 96 8.96 -10.35 9.85
CA ARG A 96 9.51 -11.31 10.83
C ARG A 96 8.91 -11.12 12.22
N SER A 97 8.88 -9.88 12.69
CA SER A 97 8.32 -9.51 14.00
C SER A 97 6.79 -9.65 14.04
N LEU A 98 6.13 -9.46 12.90
CA LEU A 98 4.68 -9.66 12.79
C LEU A 98 4.31 -11.15 12.73
N ALA A 99 5.12 -11.98 12.09
CA ALA A 99 4.88 -13.42 11.95
C ALA A 99 5.32 -14.22 13.18
N HIS A 100 6.31 -13.73 13.95
CA HIS A 100 6.88 -14.44 15.09
C HIS A 100 6.87 -13.53 16.33
N GLY A 101 6.27 -14.00 17.43
CA GLY A 101 6.35 -13.34 18.72
C GLY A 101 7.72 -13.49 19.39
N ASP A 102 7.98 -12.71 20.44
CA ASP A 102 9.26 -12.71 21.19
C ASP A 102 9.65 -14.09 21.74
N LYS A 103 8.70 -15.02 21.87
CA LYS A 103 8.91 -16.39 22.36
C LYS A 103 8.81 -17.46 21.26
N GLY A 104 8.86 -17.08 19.99
CA GLY A 104 8.74 -18.02 18.86
C GLY A 104 7.31 -18.47 18.56
N GLU A 105 6.30 -17.84 19.18
CA GLU A 105 4.88 -18.07 18.85
C GLU A 105 4.59 -17.60 17.43
N GLU A 106 4.01 -18.49 16.62
CA GLU A 106 3.52 -18.12 15.29
C GLU A 106 2.30 -17.19 15.41
N ARG A 107 2.41 -16.01 14.82
CA ARG A 107 1.36 -14.97 14.81
C ARG A 107 0.70 -14.86 13.43
N LEU A 108 0.64 -15.97 12.71
CA LEU A 108 -0.04 -16.08 11.42
C LEU A 108 -1.54 -15.70 11.47
N PRO A 109 -2.31 -15.96 12.56
CA PRO A 109 -3.70 -15.52 12.63
C PRO A 109 -3.86 -14.01 12.42
N PHE A 110 -3.04 -13.19 13.09
CA PHE A 110 -3.06 -11.74 12.91
C PHE A 110 -2.82 -11.32 11.45
N LEU A 111 -1.87 -11.98 10.77
CA LEU A 111 -1.57 -11.66 9.37
C LEU A 111 -2.72 -12.05 8.42
N ARG A 112 -3.46 -13.12 8.73
CA ARG A 112 -4.65 -13.54 7.99
C ARG A 112 -5.82 -12.59 8.23
N ASP A 113 -5.98 -12.08 9.46
CA ASP A 113 -7.04 -11.13 9.83
C ASP A 113 -6.92 -9.79 9.08
N LEU A 114 -5.72 -9.42 8.64
CA LEU A 114 -5.51 -8.23 7.80
C LEU A 114 -6.16 -8.36 6.41
N ASN A 115 -6.45 -9.60 5.98
CA ASN A 115 -7.04 -9.93 4.68
C ASN A 115 -6.34 -9.23 3.50
N LEU A 116 -5.01 -9.30 3.47
CA LEU A 116 -4.19 -8.64 2.46
C LEU A 116 -4.47 -9.16 1.04
N GLU A 117 -4.95 -10.40 0.90
CA GLU A 117 -5.38 -10.99 -0.36
C GLU A 117 -6.50 -10.17 -1.02
N ALA A 118 -7.57 -9.86 -0.29
CA ALA A 118 -8.68 -9.07 -0.82
C ALA A 118 -8.24 -7.65 -1.23
N LEU A 119 -7.27 -7.06 -0.53
CA LEU A 119 -6.73 -5.74 -0.91
C LEU A 119 -5.96 -5.80 -2.23
N VAL A 120 -5.06 -6.78 -2.39
CA VAL A 120 -4.16 -6.82 -3.57
C VAL A 120 -4.80 -7.40 -4.81
N MET A 121 -5.84 -8.23 -4.64
CA MET A 121 -6.62 -8.83 -5.73
C MET A 121 -7.87 -8.04 -6.10
N CYS A 122 -8.11 -6.89 -5.47
CA CYS A 122 -9.30 -6.08 -5.76
C CYS A 122 -9.29 -5.51 -7.20
N PRO A 123 -10.48 -5.14 -7.75
CA PRO A 123 -10.60 -4.58 -9.10
C PRO A 123 -9.77 -3.31 -9.35
N LEU A 124 -9.49 -2.54 -8.30
CA LEU A 124 -8.66 -1.32 -8.38
C LEU A 124 -7.17 -1.62 -8.62
N ASN A 125 -6.74 -2.88 -8.47
CA ASN A 125 -5.41 -3.39 -8.81
C ASN A 125 -4.24 -2.54 -8.25
N PRO A 126 -4.10 -2.42 -6.92
CA PRO A 126 -3.03 -1.64 -6.30
C PRO A 126 -1.64 -2.15 -6.66
N LEU A 127 -1.48 -3.43 -7.02
CA LEU A 127 -0.21 -4.02 -7.47
C LEU A 127 0.31 -3.41 -8.78
N LYS A 128 -0.55 -2.74 -9.57
CA LYS A 128 -0.14 -2.02 -10.79
C LYS A 128 0.35 -0.60 -10.50
N VAL A 129 -0.24 0.05 -9.49
CA VAL A 129 -0.08 1.48 -9.21
C VAL A 129 0.99 1.75 -8.14
N CYS A 130 1.12 0.86 -7.15
CA CYS A 130 2.12 0.99 -6.10
C CYS A 130 3.55 0.78 -6.63
N LEU A 131 4.54 1.31 -5.91
CA LEU A 131 5.95 1.19 -6.29
C LEU A 131 6.38 -0.28 -6.53
N PRO A 132 6.98 -0.62 -7.69
CA PRO A 132 7.35 -1.99 -8.02
C PRO A 132 8.25 -2.65 -6.97
N ALA A 133 9.21 -1.92 -6.40
CA ALA A 133 10.09 -2.43 -5.35
C ALA A 133 9.32 -2.85 -4.08
N VAL A 134 8.29 -2.10 -3.69
CA VAL A 134 7.44 -2.45 -2.53
C VAL A 134 6.59 -3.67 -2.86
N VAL A 135 5.99 -3.71 -4.05
CA VAL A 135 5.17 -4.82 -4.55
C VAL A 135 5.97 -6.12 -4.61
N GLN A 136 7.21 -6.09 -5.12
CA GLN A 136 8.07 -7.28 -5.21
C GLN A 136 8.48 -7.80 -3.83
N ARG A 137 8.87 -6.90 -2.91
CA ARG A 137 9.18 -7.30 -1.53
C ARG A 137 7.97 -7.90 -0.84
N PHE A 138 6.81 -7.26 -0.97
CA PHE A 138 5.55 -7.78 -0.45
C PHE A 138 5.26 -9.18 -1.01
N ALA A 139 5.30 -9.37 -2.34
CA ALA A 139 4.99 -10.65 -2.98
C ALA A 139 5.91 -11.78 -2.51
N SER A 140 7.20 -11.50 -2.33
CA SER A 140 8.18 -12.45 -1.81
C SER A 140 7.84 -12.87 -0.37
N VAL A 141 7.55 -11.91 0.49
CA VAL A 141 7.21 -12.14 1.91
C VAL A 141 5.86 -12.84 2.05
N ALA A 142 4.84 -12.39 1.32
CA ALA A 142 3.50 -12.96 1.36
C ALA A 142 3.48 -14.42 0.87
N ARG A 143 4.28 -14.74 -0.14
CA ARG A 143 4.50 -16.12 -0.59
C ARG A 143 5.19 -16.97 0.48
N HIS A 144 6.21 -16.41 1.15
CA HIS A 144 6.94 -17.13 2.19
C HIS A 144 6.03 -17.59 3.35
N TYR A 145 5.09 -16.73 3.76
CA TYR A 145 4.10 -17.04 4.81
C TYR A 145 2.79 -17.64 4.28
N GLN A 146 2.72 -17.97 2.99
CA GLN A 146 1.53 -18.54 2.33
C GLN A 146 0.25 -17.71 2.54
N LEU A 147 0.37 -16.38 2.54
CA LEU A 147 -0.77 -15.47 2.75
C LEU A 147 -1.49 -15.15 1.43
N VAL A 148 -0.74 -14.89 0.36
CA VAL A 148 -1.30 -14.59 -0.96
C VAL A 148 -0.27 -14.86 -2.05
N TYR A 149 -0.73 -15.33 -3.22
CA TYR A 149 0.11 -15.53 -4.40
C TYR A 149 -0.12 -14.42 -5.44
N CYS A 150 0.71 -13.38 -5.42
CA CYS A 150 0.53 -12.19 -6.27
C CYS A 150 1.24 -12.24 -7.63
N TYR A 151 2.10 -13.23 -7.87
CA TYR A 151 3.01 -13.22 -9.03
C TYR A 151 2.29 -13.26 -10.37
N SER A 152 1.19 -14.00 -10.49
CA SER A 152 0.38 -14.04 -11.72
C SER A 152 -0.23 -12.68 -12.06
N VAL A 153 -0.69 -11.93 -11.05
CA VAL A 153 -1.23 -10.58 -11.22
C VAL A 153 -0.13 -9.59 -11.57
N ILE A 154 1.01 -9.67 -10.89
CA ILE A 154 2.18 -8.82 -11.18
C ILE A 154 2.65 -9.02 -12.63
N GLU A 155 2.78 -10.27 -13.07
CA GLU A 155 3.18 -10.60 -14.43
C GLU A 155 2.16 -10.10 -15.46
N ARG A 156 0.86 -10.27 -15.20
CA ARG A 156 -0.21 -9.71 -16.03
C ARG A 156 -0.11 -8.19 -16.13
N ASN A 157 0.15 -7.51 -15.02
CA ASN A 157 0.30 -6.05 -14.99
C ASN A 157 1.49 -5.57 -15.82
N GLN A 158 2.62 -6.30 -15.76
CA GLN A 158 3.81 -6.01 -16.56
C GLN A 158 3.54 -6.17 -18.06
N ARG A 159 2.87 -7.25 -18.47
CA ARG A 159 2.51 -7.49 -19.88
C ARG A 159 1.60 -6.40 -20.44
N SER A 160 0.63 -5.93 -19.66
CA SER A 160 -0.27 -4.83 -20.05
C SER A 160 0.41 -3.46 -20.10
N ALA A 161 1.62 -3.32 -19.55
CA ALA A 161 2.40 -2.09 -19.57
C ALA A 161 3.40 -2.03 -20.73
N LEU A 162 3.60 -3.14 -21.47
CA LEU A 162 4.44 -3.15 -22.65
C LEU A 162 3.72 -2.42 -23.79
N PRO A 163 4.33 -1.40 -24.41
CA PRO A 163 3.74 -0.75 -25.57
C PRO A 163 3.63 -1.76 -26.70
N VAL A 164 2.41 -1.97 -27.20
CA VAL A 164 2.21 -2.70 -28.45
C VAL A 164 2.79 -1.82 -29.56
N GLU A 165 3.86 -2.27 -30.21
CA GLU A 165 4.31 -1.72 -31.49
C GLU A 165 3.25 -2.02 -32.57
N ALA A 166 2.12 -1.32 -32.53
CA ALA A 166 1.13 -1.32 -33.60
C ALA A 166 0.85 0.13 -33.93
N GLY A 167 1.45 0.59 -35.03
CA GLY A 167 1.38 1.97 -35.48
C GLY A 167 -0.05 2.44 -35.61
N THR A 168 -0.44 3.43 -34.81
CA THR A 168 -1.35 4.51 -35.20
C THR A 168 -1.14 5.64 -34.20
N MET A 169 -0.53 6.72 -34.67
CA MET A 169 -0.57 8.02 -34.01
C MET A 169 -2.03 8.49 -34.01
N LEU A 170 -2.75 8.33 -32.89
CA LEU A 170 -4.09 8.90 -32.71
C LEU A 170 -4.18 9.56 -31.33
N TYR A 171 -4.13 10.89 -31.37
CA TYR A 171 -4.65 11.89 -30.44
C TYR A 171 -4.86 11.48 -28.96
N GLY A 172 -3.96 11.93 -28.08
CA GLY A 172 -4.33 12.40 -26.74
C GLY A 172 -4.31 11.39 -25.59
N ALA A 173 -3.81 10.16 -25.74
CA ALA A 173 -3.61 9.28 -24.59
C ALA A 173 -2.39 9.74 -23.79
N SER A 174 -2.64 10.36 -22.63
CA SER A 174 -1.61 10.64 -21.62
C SER A 174 -0.77 9.39 -21.38
N ARG A 175 0.54 9.62 -21.52
CA ARG A 175 1.64 8.68 -21.49
C ARG A 175 1.66 7.90 -20.16
N GLY A 176 2.34 6.76 -20.14
CA GLY A 176 2.47 5.82 -19.01
C GLY A 176 2.95 6.35 -17.64
N ASP A 177 3.06 7.67 -17.46
CA ASP A 177 3.24 8.35 -16.16
C ASP A 177 1.92 8.47 -15.36
N ASP A 178 0.74 8.46 -16.01
CA ASP A 178 -0.56 8.70 -15.32
C ASP A 178 -1.04 7.54 -14.41
N VAL A 179 -0.31 6.41 -14.39
CA VAL A 179 -0.68 5.21 -13.64
C VAL A 179 0.20 4.99 -12.40
N ALA A 180 1.33 5.68 -12.29
CA ALA A 180 2.25 5.51 -11.19
C ALA A 180 1.91 6.43 -10.02
N LEU A 181 1.82 5.87 -8.81
CA LEU A 181 1.68 6.66 -7.60
C LEU A 181 3.01 7.37 -7.30
N ASP A 182 3.00 8.71 -7.20
CA ASP A 182 4.16 9.47 -6.72
C ASP A 182 4.33 9.24 -5.21
N ALA A 183 5.00 8.14 -4.88
CA ALA A 183 5.16 7.69 -3.53
C ALA A 183 6.57 7.94 -3.02
N PHE A 184 6.63 8.52 -1.83
CA PHE A 184 7.86 8.96 -1.18
C PHE A 184 7.88 8.49 0.26
N PHE A 185 9.00 7.94 0.75
CA PHE A 185 9.14 7.48 2.14
C PHE A 185 10.13 8.38 2.91
N PRO A 186 9.65 9.40 3.65
CA PRO A 186 10.49 10.48 4.20
C PRO A 186 11.60 10.06 5.15
N PHE A 187 11.45 8.93 5.83
CA PHE A 187 12.40 8.42 6.83
C PHE A 187 13.30 7.30 6.30
N ASP A 188 13.33 7.07 4.98
CA ASP A 188 14.34 6.21 4.37
C ASP A 188 15.76 6.79 4.58
N PRO A 189 16.82 5.95 4.57
CA PRO A 189 18.18 6.37 4.90
C PRO A 189 18.62 7.59 4.10
N TYR A 190 19.12 8.61 4.80
CA TYR A 190 19.64 9.82 4.18
C TYR A 190 20.96 9.55 3.47
N LEU A 191 21.19 10.26 2.36
CA LEU A 191 22.45 10.20 1.61
C LEU A 191 23.58 11.03 2.25
N LEU A 192 23.25 11.79 3.31
CA LEU A 192 24.21 12.59 4.06
C LEU A 192 25.20 11.67 4.79
N LYS A 193 26.49 11.81 4.47
CA LYS A 193 27.55 11.16 5.25
C LYS A 193 27.65 11.86 6.61
N ARG A 194 27.83 11.07 7.66
CA ARG A 194 28.13 11.57 9.01
C ARG A 194 29.53 12.16 9.08
#